data_AF-A0AAQ0LRT2-F1
#
_entry.id   AF-A0AAQ0LRT2-F1
#
_cell.length_a   1.000
_cell.length_b   1.000
_cell.length_c   1.000
_cell.angle_alpha   90.00
_cell.angle_beta   90.00
_cell.angle_gamma   90.00
#
_symmetry.space_group_name_H-M   'P 1'
#
loop_
_entity.id
_entity.type
_entity.pdbx_description
1 polymer ?
#
loop_
_entity_poly.entity_id
_entity_poly.type
_entity_poly.pdbx_seq_one_letter_code
_entity_poly.pdbx_strand_id
1 'polypeptide(L)'
;MKKIYLILLFFSLLGGCQPSKESPALFAALQKVECMIEQDSFPAKYVIMYEVISNDIGSIYQITSTDSPFVEWSLERPERVIKYKDRYICLISPMASIDISKEKLLEMTNYQNDTIGPIRNGMWYIGVSKDGKKQLLVSTHTTYLTSRFYTFPKLLEYVFNDYDEVNLPRFVLGMYSLVVDTSYTPKEAFRDHIQYIEGDIYYTNPFDEYFTEDKDSIHSSFFAVLNGKDTLKLNITDTIMQCLFFESMNNPIFFKSLPQQEPWYKLYNLLRDSTFYFQNEKGKYIKYSIPFGDTYWLFGVKDSLGHNLYDLYKRGVKENLKNIESFDEWDSN
;
A
#
# COMPACT_ATOMS: atom_id res chain seq x y z
N MET A 1 -20.58 43.33 -2.97
CA MET A 1 -20.34 42.07 -3.72
C MET A 1 -19.63 42.33 -5.05
N LYS A 2 -18.34 42.68 -5.05
CA LYS A 2 -17.53 42.89 -6.28
C LYS A 2 -16.00 42.69 -6.08
N LYS A 3 -15.56 42.17 -4.93
CA LYS A 3 -14.12 42.01 -4.59
C LYS A 3 -13.63 40.55 -4.48
N ILE A 4 -14.49 39.55 -4.63
CA ILE A 4 -14.12 38.12 -4.49
C ILE A 4 -13.70 37.48 -5.83
N TYR A 5 -14.04 38.08 -6.98
CA TYR A 5 -13.70 37.51 -8.29
C TYR A 5 -12.30 37.84 -8.83
N LEU A 6 -11.51 38.66 -8.13
CA LEU A 6 -10.21 39.12 -8.66
C LEU A 6 -9.02 38.20 -8.33
N ILE A 7 -9.19 37.23 -7.41
CA ILE A 7 -8.10 36.31 -7.02
C ILE A 7 -8.04 35.08 -7.95
N LEU A 8 -9.12 34.77 -8.68
CA LEU A 8 -9.17 33.62 -9.61
C LEU A 8 -8.64 33.92 -11.03
N LEU A 9 -8.34 35.19 -11.36
CA LEU A 9 -7.91 35.60 -12.71
C LEU A 9 -6.42 35.98 -12.81
N PHE A 10 -5.70 36.05 -11.68
CA PHE A 10 -4.27 36.42 -11.69
C PHE A 10 -3.31 35.24 -11.89
N PHE A 11 -3.80 34.00 -11.87
CA PHE A 11 -2.97 32.81 -12.12
C PHE A 11 -2.88 32.42 -13.61
N SER A 12 -3.58 33.08 -14.52
CA SER A 12 -3.65 32.68 -15.93
C SER A 12 -2.77 33.50 -16.89
N LEU A 13 -1.97 34.46 -16.42
CA LEU A 13 -1.28 35.42 -17.32
C LEU A 13 0.22 35.65 -17.07
N LEU A 14 0.90 34.82 -16.28
CA LEU A 14 2.36 34.83 -16.21
C LEU A 14 2.91 33.53 -16.79
N GLY A 15 3.34 33.61 -18.05
CA GLY A 15 4.07 32.55 -18.75
C GLY A 15 5.45 32.36 -18.15
N GLY A 16 5.56 31.40 -17.24
CA GLY A 16 6.81 30.86 -16.71
C GLY A 16 6.46 29.61 -15.92
N CYS A 17 6.98 28.45 -16.35
CA CYS A 17 6.78 27.11 -15.77
C CYS A 17 5.47 26.93 -14.98
N GLN A 18 4.43 26.39 -15.61
CA GLN A 18 3.28 25.87 -14.85
C GLN A 18 3.83 24.96 -13.74
N PRO A 19 3.61 25.26 -12.44
CA PRO A 19 3.76 24.25 -11.42
C PRO A 19 2.84 23.12 -11.85
N SER A 20 3.36 21.89 -11.84
CA SER A 20 2.62 20.69 -12.25
C SER A 20 1.20 20.80 -11.66
N LYS A 21 0.19 20.84 -12.54
CA LYS A 21 -1.19 21.06 -12.13
C LYS A 21 -1.53 19.97 -11.11
N GLU A 22 -1.70 20.38 -9.86
CA GLU A 22 -1.93 19.48 -8.74
C GLU A 22 -3.13 18.59 -9.05
N SER A 23 -3.05 17.30 -8.72
CA SER A 23 -4.15 16.38 -9.04
C SER A 23 -5.41 16.81 -8.26
N PRO A 24 -6.62 16.68 -8.83
CA PRO A 24 -7.84 17.05 -8.11
C PRO A 24 -8.00 16.29 -6.77
N ALA A 25 -7.56 15.02 -6.74
CA ALA A 25 -7.57 14.20 -5.53
C ALA A 25 -6.62 14.76 -4.44
N LEU A 26 -5.38 15.10 -4.80
CA LEU A 26 -4.42 15.68 -3.86
C LEU A 26 -4.88 17.05 -3.35
N PHE A 27 -5.42 17.88 -4.24
CA PHE A 27 -5.96 19.19 -3.87
C PHE A 27 -7.11 19.07 -2.85
N ALA A 28 -8.06 18.14 -3.08
CA ALA A 28 -9.15 17.91 -2.13
C ALA A 28 -8.64 17.33 -0.80
N ALA A 29 -7.66 16.42 -0.82
CA ALA A 29 -7.03 15.90 0.39
C ALA A 29 -6.33 17.00 1.21
N LEU A 30 -5.60 17.89 0.54
CA LEU A 30 -4.95 19.06 1.15
C LEU A 30 -5.98 19.99 1.80
N GLN A 31 -7.06 20.34 1.10
CA GLN A 31 -8.14 21.15 1.68
C GLN A 31 -8.72 20.52 2.94
N LYS A 32 -8.87 19.19 2.96
CA LYS A 32 -9.37 18.49 4.15
C LYS A 32 -8.38 18.56 5.31
N VAL A 33 -7.08 18.40 5.04
CA VAL A 33 -6.01 18.55 6.05
C VAL A 33 -5.95 19.97 6.59
N GLU A 34 -6.03 20.99 5.74
CA GLU A 34 -6.13 22.40 6.17
C GLU A 34 -7.33 22.60 7.10
N CYS A 35 -8.51 22.08 6.73
CA CYS A 35 -9.70 22.14 7.59
C CYS A 35 -9.49 21.45 8.95
N MET A 36 -8.75 20.34 8.99
CA MET A 36 -8.41 19.65 10.24
C MET A 36 -7.41 20.44 11.09
N ILE A 37 -6.48 21.17 10.46
CA ILE A 37 -5.60 22.13 11.16
C ILE A 37 -6.43 23.27 11.77
N GLU A 38 -7.40 23.83 11.04
CA GLU A 38 -8.32 24.85 11.56
C GLU A 38 -9.11 24.38 12.80
N GLN A 39 -9.40 23.08 12.86
CA GLN A 39 -10.14 22.44 13.95
C GLN A 39 -9.22 21.96 15.10
N ASP A 40 -7.93 22.29 15.06
CA ASP A 40 -6.92 21.86 16.03
C ASP A 40 -6.87 20.32 16.21
N SER A 41 -7.16 19.58 15.13
CA SER A 41 -7.19 18.11 15.14
C SER A 41 -5.79 17.48 15.17
N PHE A 42 -4.75 18.28 14.92
CA PHE A 42 -3.36 17.81 14.88
C PHE A 42 -2.54 18.44 16.02
N PRO A 43 -2.17 17.66 17.04
CA PRO A 43 -1.47 18.18 18.21
C PRO A 43 0.00 18.53 17.91
N ALA A 44 0.61 17.97 16.88
CA ALA A 44 2.03 18.14 16.57
C ALA A 44 2.29 19.12 15.43
N LYS A 45 3.55 19.58 15.32
CA LYS A 45 4.00 20.60 14.35
C LYS A 45 3.94 20.12 12.89
N TYR A 46 4.23 18.85 12.64
CA TYR A 46 4.25 18.28 11.30
C TYR A 46 3.03 17.38 11.07
N VAL A 47 2.49 17.47 9.86
CA VAL A 47 1.43 16.62 9.36
C VAL A 47 1.97 15.89 8.14
N ILE A 48 2.21 14.59 8.27
CA ILE A 48 2.62 13.77 7.13
C ILE A 48 1.36 13.39 6.37
N MET A 49 1.37 13.62 5.06
CA MET A 49 0.41 13.04 4.13
C MET A 49 1.16 12.06 3.24
N TYR A 50 1.02 10.78 3.55
CA TYR A 50 1.62 9.69 2.79
C TYR A 50 0.64 9.18 1.76
N GLU A 51 0.99 9.23 0.47
CA GLU A 51 0.18 8.65 -0.60
C GLU A 51 0.31 7.12 -0.57
N VAL A 52 -0.76 6.44 -0.13
CA VAL A 52 -0.80 4.98 0.00
C VAL A 52 -1.23 4.34 -1.32
N ILE A 53 -2.23 4.92 -1.97
CA ILE A 53 -2.78 4.50 -3.26
C ILE A 53 -3.04 5.73 -4.12
N SER A 54 -2.85 5.59 -5.43
CA SER A 54 -3.08 6.63 -6.43
C SER A 54 -3.33 5.99 -7.81
N ASN A 55 -4.57 5.66 -8.09
CA ASN A 55 -4.98 4.97 -9.31
C ASN A 55 -5.97 5.83 -10.12
N ASP A 56 -6.69 5.22 -11.05
CA ASP A 56 -7.68 5.88 -11.91
C ASP A 56 -9.03 6.13 -11.23
N ILE A 57 -9.32 5.41 -10.14
CA ILE A 57 -10.55 5.53 -9.34
C ILE A 57 -10.39 6.66 -8.33
N GLY A 58 -9.23 6.71 -7.67
CA GLY A 58 -8.95 7.67 -6.63
C GLY A 58 -7.57 7.53 -6.02
N SER A 59 -7.40 8.21 -4.89
CA SER A 59 -6.20 8.17 -4.08
C SER A 59 -6.57 7.97 -2.62
N ILE A 60 -5.73 7.26 -1.87
CA ILE A 60 -5.84 7.14 -0.42
C ILE A 60 -4.57 7.74 0.19
N TYR A 61 -4.76 8.70 1.08
CA TYR A 61 -3.67 9.31 1.85
C TYR A 61 -3.77 8.88 3.31
N GLN A 62 -2.66 8.39 3.86
CA GLN A 62 -2.49 8.25 5.29
C GLN A 62 -2.02 9.59 5.85
N ILE A 63 -2.71 10.09 6.85
CA ILE A 63 -2.39 11.35 7.52
C ILE A 63 -1.94 11.03 8.93
N THR A 64 -0.77 11.52 9.32
CA THR A 64 -0.25 11.35 10.68
C THR A 64 0.26 12.66 11.24
N SER A 65 -0.06 12.93 12.51
CA SER A 65 0.50 14.05 13.25
C SER A 65 1.75 13.61 14.01
N THR A 66 2.84 14.35 13.84
CA THR A 66 4.19 13.98 14.32
C THR A 66 5.06 15.20 14.60
N ASP A 67 6.08 15.01 15.43
CA ASP A 67 7.11 16.00 15.76
C ASP A 67 8.29 16.01 14.77
N SER A 68 8.22 15.20 13.71
CA SER A 68 9.22 15.07 12.65
C SER A 68 8.60 15.19 11.25
N PRO A 69 9.30 15.75 10.24
CA PRO A 69 8.85 15.80 8.85
C PRO A 69 9.00 14.46 8.09
N PHE A 70 9.41 13.37 8.76
CA PHE A 70 9.63 12.05 8.17
C PHE A 70 8.52 11.05 8.50
N VAL A 71 8.40 10.00 7.68
CA VAL A 71 7.56 8.84 7.98
C VAL A 71 8.17 8.04 9.12
N GLU A 72 7.34 7.41 9.95
CA GLU A 72 7.81 6.49 10.98
C GLU A 72 8.56 5.30 10.36
N TRP A 73 9.71 4.94 10.93
CA TRP A 73 10.61 3.87 10.48
C TRP A 73 11.26 4.08 9.11
N SER A 74 11.17 5.29 8.55
CA SER A 74 11.86 5.65 7.31
C SER A 74 12.58 6.99 7.46
N LEU A 75 13.71 7.12 6.76
CA LEU A 75 14.41 8.40 6.57
C LEU A 75 14.03 9.05 5.23
N GLU A 76 12.92 8.62 4.62
CA GLU A 76 12.32 9.23 3.43
C GLU A 76 12.01 10.71 3.69
N ARG A 77 12.69 11.57 2.93
CA ARG A 77 12.43 13.01 2.92
C ARG A 77 11.14 13.27 2.15
N PRO A 78 10.34 14.27 2.56
CA PRO A 78 9.14 14.62 1.81
C PRO A 78 9.50 15.16 0.43
N GLU A 79 8.67 14.84 -0.57
CA GLU A 79 8.76 15.45 -1.90
C GLU A 79 8.51 16.96 -1.84
N ARG A 80 7.61 17.37 -0.93
CA ARG A 80 7.16 18.74 -0.80
C ARG A 80 6.72 19.04 0.61
N VAL A 81 7.07 20.23 1.09
CA VAL A 81 6.64 20.75 2.38
C VAL A 81 5.83 22.03 2.14
N ILE A 82 4.64 22.10 2.72
CA ILE A 82 3.74 23.25 2.64
C ILE A 82 3.57 23.82 4.04
N LYS A 83 3.90 25.09 4.22
CA LYS A 83 3.62 25.80 5.47
C LYS A 83 2.18 26.28 5.45
N TYR A 84 1.39 25.86 6.43
CA TYR A 84 0.03 26.32 6.64
C TYR A 84 -0.13 26.74 8.10
N LYS A 85 -0.32 28.04 8.33
CA LYS A 85 -0.25 28.66 9.66
C LYS A 85 1.06 28.32 10.40
N ASP A 86 0.95 27.69 11.56
CA ASP A 86 2.03 27.24 12.43
C ASP A 86 2.38 25.76 12.23
N ARG A 87 1.76 25.09 11.24
CA ARG A 87 2.00 23.69 10.88
C ARG A 87 2.76 23.56 9.56
N TYR A 88 3.38 22.39 9.40
CA TYR A 88 4.07 21.98 8.18
C TYR A 88 3.45 20.69 7.64
N ILE A 89 2.82 20.77 6.48
CA ILE A 89 2.27 19.61 5.77
C ILE A 89 3.39 19.02 4.90
N CYS A 90 3.78 17.79 5.20
CA CYS A 90 4.84 17.06 4.52
C CYS A 90 4.21 16.02 3.61
N LEU A 91 4.30 16.23 2.29
CA LEU A 91 3.80 15.30 1.30
C LEU A 91 4.85 14.25 0.99
N ILE A 92 4.44 13.00 0.99
CA ILE A 92 5.32 11.86 0.75
C ILE A 92 4.62 10.97 -0.26
N SER A 93 5.22 10.86 -1.45
CA SER A 93 4.83 9.90 -2.47
C SER A 93 6.02 8.96 -2.68
N PRO A 94 5.84 7.63 -2.52
CA PRO A 94 6.91 6.64 -2.76
C PRO A 94 7.53 6.73 -4.16
N MET A 95 6.82 7.35 -5.10
CA MET A 95 7.24 7.46 -6.49
C MET A 95 7.60 8.89 -6.91
N ALA A 96 7.79 9.80 -5.95
CA ALA A 96 8.34 11.10 -6.24
C ALA A 96 9.73 10.95 -6.86
N SER A 97 10.00 11.67 -7.94
CA SER A 97 11.31 11.58 -8.61
C SER A 97 12.42 12.32 -7.85
N ILE A 98 12.05 13.28 -6.99
CA ILE A 98 12.97 14.15 -6.29
C ILE A 98 12.37 14.55 -4.93
N ASP A 99 13.08 14.19 -3.86
CA ASP A 99 12.79 14.66 -2.50
C ASP A 99 13.33 16.09 -2.28
N ILE A 100 12.74 16.81 -1.33
CA ILE A 100 13.31 18.07 -0.85
C ILE A 100 14.72 17.84 -0.29
N SER A 101 15.69 18.71 -0.61
CA SER A 101 17.04 18.59 -0.06
C SER A 101 17.05 18.81 1.47
N LYS A 102 18.05 18.24 2.16
CA LYS A 102 18.22 18.41 3.60
C LYS A 102 18.36 19.89 3.98
N GLU A 103 19.11 20.66 3.20
CA GLU A 103 19.36 22.08 3.42
C GLU A 103 18.07 22.88 3.30
N LYS A 104 17.26 22.59 2.27
CA LYS A 104 15.99 23.28 2.06
C LYS A 104 14.96 22.90 3.12
N LEU A 105 14.93 21.65 3.57
CA LEU A 105 14.08 21.23 4.69
C LEU A 105 14.46 21.96 5.98
N LEU A 106 15.77 22.06 6.27
CA LEU A 106 16.30 22.80 7.41
C LEU A 106 15.92 24.28 7.34
N GLU A 107 16.09 24.93 6.19
CA GLU A 107 15.72 26.33 5.97
C GLU A 107 14.22 26.59 6.22
N MET A 108 13.36 25.69 5.75
CA MET A 108 11.91 25.86 5.88
C MET A 108 11.39 25.60 7.30
N THR A 109 11.96 24.62 8.00
CA THR A 109 11.36 24.04 9.20
C THR A 109 12.19 24.23 10.48
N ASN A 110 13.47 24.60 10.33
CA ASN A 110 14.52 24.55 11.36
C ASN A 110 14.72 23.16 11.99
N TYR A 111 14.31 22.09 11.30
CA TYR A 111 14.44 20.73 11.79
C TYR A 111 15.88 20.21 11.64
N GLN A 112 16.56 19.95 12.76
CA GLN A 112 17.97 19.58 12.79
C GLN A 112 18.23 18.08 12.99
N ASN A 113 17.25 17.30 13.48
CA ASN A 113 17.49 15.95 14.00
C ASN A 113 16.91 14.84 13.12
N ASP A 114 17.72 14.20 12.29
CA ASP A 114 17.30 13.10 11.41
C ASP A 114 17.39 11.69 12.04
N THR A 115 17.64 11.58 13.35
CA THR A 115 17.93 10.27 13.99
C THR A 115 16.84 9.70 14.90
N ILE A 116 15.83 10.49 15.27
CA ILE A 116 14.75 10.03 16.17
C ILE A 116 13.48 9.82 15.36
N GLY A 117 12.98 8.58 15.36
CA GLY A 117 11.72 8.20 14.74
C GLY A 117 10.52 8.91 15.40
N PRO A 118 9.49 9.27 14.63
CA PRO A 118 8.36 10.05 15.12
C PRO A 118 7.50 9.30 16.14
N ILE A 119 6.98 10.03 17.14
CA ILE A 119 5.88 9.55 17.98
C ILE A 119 4.57 9.91 17.28
N ARG A 120 3.77 8.90 16.90
CA ARG A 120 2.45 9.10 16.30
C ARG A 120 1.47 9.64 17.33
N ASN A 121 1.02 10.88 17.13
CA ASN A 121 0.02 11.54 17.97
C ASN A 121 -1.41 11.47 17.40
N GLY A 122 -1.61 10.67 16.35
CA GLY A 122 -2.88 10.41 15.68
C GLY A 122 -2.68 9.93 14.25
N MET A 123 -3.58 9.07 13.77
CA MET A 123 -3.59 8.57 12.40
C MET A 123 -4.99 8.60 11.81
N TRP A 124 -5.06 9.06 10.57
CA TRP A 124 -6.26 9.12 9.75
C TRP A 124 -5.96 8.58 8.37
N TYR A 125 -7.01 8.15 7.68
CA TYR A 125 -6.96 7.90 6.25
C TYR A 125 -8.01 8.75 5.56
N ILE A 126 -7.66 9.32 4.41
CA ILE A 126 -8.62 9.95 3.52
C ILE A 126 -8.59 9.27 2.15
N GLY A 127 -9.72 8.70 1.76
CA GLY A 127 -9.97 8.29 0.38
C GLY A 127 -10.58 9.43 -0.40
N VAL A 128 -10.10 9.69 -1.61
CA VAL A 128 -10.57 10.77 -2.49
C VAL A 128 -10.72 10.26 -3.92
N SER A 129 -11.85 10.53 -4.58
CA SER A 129 -12.06 10.15 -5.98
C SER A 129 -11.10 10.89 -6.90
N LYS A 130 -10.82 10.32 -8.07
CA LYS A 130 -9.85 10.88 -9.02
C LYS A 130 -10.14 12.33 -9.42
N ASP A 131 -11.42 12.69 -9.47
CA ASP A 131 -11.91 14.04 -9.78
C ASP A 131 -11.99 14.99 -8.57
N GLY A 132 -11.64 14.51 -7.37
CA GLY A 132 -11.61 15.27 -6.12
C GLY A 132 -12.98 15.53 -5.49
N LYS A 133 -14.08 15.03 -6.06
CA LYS A 133 -15.43 15.38 -5.60
C LYS A 133 -15.93 14.56 -4.43
N LYS A 134 -15.61 13.26 -4.42
CA LYS A 134 -16.02 12.33 -3.37
C LYS A 134 -14.85 12.09 -2.44
N GLN A 135 -15.06 12.23 -1.15
CA GLN A 135 -14.04 11.99 -0.13
C GLN A 135 -14.62 11.33 1.11
N LEU A 136 -13.79 10.53 1.78
CA LEU A 136 -14.11 9.87 3.04
C LEU A 136 -12.90 9.96 3.96
N LEU A 137 -13.09 10.59 5.12
CA LEU A 137 -12.10 10.61 6.19
C LEU A 137 -12.50 9.58 7.25
N VAL A 138 -11.56 8.72 7.64
CA VAL A 138 -11.68 7.80 8.77
C VAL A 138 -10.49 8.00 9.71
N SER A 139 -10.71 7.77 11.01
CA SER A 139 -9.69 7.87 12.05
C SER A 139 -9.46 6.51 12.70
N THR A 140 -8.21 6.25 13.07
CA THR A 140 -7.86 5.10 13.90
C THR A 140 -7.87 5.57 15.37
N HIS A 141 -8.66 4.97 16.26
CA HIS A 141 -8.55 5.29 17.68
C HIS A 141 -7.32 4.60 18.27
N THR A 142 -6.59 5.34 19.10
CA THR A 142 -5.28 5.05 19.70
C THR A 142 -5.29 3.87 20.68
N THR A 143 -5.55 2.67 20.19
CA THR A 143 -5.15 1.45 20.88
C THR A 143 -4.31 0.67 19.90
N TYR A 144 -3.00 0.74 20.15
CA TYR A 144 -1.90 -0.05 19.61
C TYR A 144 -2.27 -1.03 18.49
N LEU A 145 -1.50 -0.92 17.41
CA LEU A 145 -1.34 -1.85 16.28
C LEU A 145 -2.03 -1.38 14.98
N THR A 146 -1.21 -0.75 14.12
CA THR A 146 -1.27 -0.66 12.64
C THR A 146 -2.57 -1.08 11.92
N SER A 147 -3.68 -0.42 12.17
CA SER A 147 -4.86 -0.55 11.31
C SER A 147 -4.51 0.01 9.92
N ARG A 148 -4.20 -0.90 8.98
CA ARG A 148 -4.04 -0.58 7.55
C ARG A 148 -5.37 -0.10 7.00
N PHE A 149 -5.37 0.66 5.91
CA PHE A 149 -6.62 1.19 5.37
C PHE A 149 -7.64 0.09 4.98
N TYR A 150 -7.18 -1.13 4.69
CA TYR A 150 -8.02 -2.29 4.37
C TYR A 150 -9.03 -2.64 5.46
N THR A 151 -8.72 -2.28 6.71
CA THR A 151 -9.60 -2.47 7.88
C THR A 151 -10.78 -1.50 7.90
N PHE A 152 -10.81 -0.53 6.98
CA PHE A 152 -11.93 0.38 6.77
C PHE A 152 -12.65 0.01 5.47
N PRO A 153 -13.69 -0.85 5.51
CA PRO A 153 -14.47 -1.26 4.35
C PRO A 153 -14.82 -0.17 3.34
N LYS A 154 -15.19 1.02 3.84
CA LYS A 154 -15.60 2.15 2.99
C LYS A 154 -14.45 2.80 2.21
N LEU A 155 -13.19 2.58 2.62
CA LEU A 155 -12.03 3.04 1.84
C LEU A 155 -11.77 2.16 0.63
N LEU A 156 -12.27 0.92 0.60
CA LEU A 156 -12.07 0.00 -0.53
C LEU A 156 -12.75 0.49 -1.81
N GLU A 157 -13.71 1.40 -1.71
CA GLU A 157 -14.31 2.08 -2.88
C GLU A 157 -13.29 2.91 -3.69
N TYR A 158 -12.22 3.36 -3.06
CA TYR A 158 -11.14 4.09 -3.74
C TYR A 158 -10.04 3.17 -4.29
N VAL A 159 -10.23 1.85 -4.14
CA VAL A 159 -9.27 0.82 -4.55
C VAL A 159 -9.82 -0.07 -5.67
N PHE A 160 -11.09 -0.49 -5.57
CA PHE A 160 -11.69 -1.44 -6.50
C PHE A 160 -12.83 -0.80 -7.33
N ASN A 161 -12.89 -1.06 -8.65
CA ASN A 161 -13.87 -0.39 -9.53
C ASN A 161 -15.32 -0.80 -9.26
N ASP A 162 -15.50 -2.04 -8.82
CA ASP A 162 -16.78 -2.72 -8.63
C ASP A 162 -17.02 -3.00 -7.15
N TYR A 163 -16.49 -2.11 -6.30
CA TYR A 163 -16.76 -2.07 -4.88
C TYR A 163 -18.24 -2.31 -4.57
N ASP A 164 -18.48 -3.23 -3.65
CA ASP A 164 -19.79 -3.60 -3.15
C ASP A 164 -19.72 -3.72 -1.63
N GLU A 165 -20.42 -2.82 -0.92
CA GLU A 165 -20.44 -2.78 0.55
C GLU A 165 -21.01 -4.08 1.16
N VAL A 166 -21.78 -4.86 0.39
CA VAL A 166 -22.35 -6.14 0.82
C VAL A 166 -21.38 -7.30 0.57
N ASN A 167 -20.62 -7.25 -0.52
CA ASN A 167 -19.76 -8.33 -0.99
C ASN A 167 -18.28 -7.95 -0.92
N LEU A 168 -17.83 -7.62 0.28
CA LEU A 168 -16.43 -7.26 0.53
C LEU A 168 -15.54 -8.52 0.51
N PRO A 169 -14.32 -8.42 -0.04
CA PRO A 169 -13.39 -9.54 0.02
C PRO A 169 -13.00 -9.77 1.48
N ARG A 170 -13.02 -11.02 1.94
CA ARG A 170 -12.54 -11.37 3.29
C ARG A 170 -11.05 -11.09 3.45
N PHE A 171 -10.29 -11.38 2.39
CA PHE A 171 -8.84 -11.26 2.31
C PHE A 171 -8.43 -10.28 1.21
N VAL A 172 -7.31 -9.58 1.39
CA VAL A 172 -6.70 -8.74 0.36
C VAL A 172 -5.20 -9.01 0.34
N LEU A 173 -4.65 -9.34 -0.83
CA LEU A 173 -3.21 -9.50 -1.00
C LEU A 173 -2.56 -8.12 -0.97
N GLY A 174 -1.70 -7.89 0.02
CA GLY A 174 -1.09 -6.61 0.32
C GLY A 174 0.10 -6.31 -0.59
N MET A 175 1.27 -6.84 -0.22
CA MET A 175 2.47 -6.82 -1.07
C MET A 175 3.17 -8.19 -1.07
N TYR A 176 4.10 -8.37 -2.01
CA TYR A 176 5.07 -9.46 -1.95
C TYR A 176 6.45 -8.98 -2.43
N SER A 177 7.49 -9.59 -1.88
CA SER A 177 8.88 -9.44 -2.29
C SER A 177 9.35 -10.68 -3.04
N LEU A 178 10.27 -10.49 -3.99
CA LEU A 178 11.01 -11.58 -4.62
C LEU A 178 12.33 -11.74 -3.89
N VAL A 179 12.55 -12.93 -3.32
CA VAL A 179 13.81 -13.23 -2.64
C VAL A 179 14.74 -13.95 -3.61
N VAL A 180 15.91 -13.36 -3.81
CA VAL A 180 16.95 -13.88 -4.70
C VAL A 180 18.14 -14.39 -3.90
N ASP A 181 18.90 -15.30 -4.50
CA ASP A 181 20.16 -15.73 -3.89
C ASP A 181 21.17 -14.58 -3.77
N THR A 182 22.10 -14.68 -2.82
CA THR A 182 23.11 -13.64 -2.55
C THR A 182 24.10 -13.39 -3.69
N SER A 183 24.13 -14.25 -4.71
CA SER A 183 25.00 -14.06 -5.88
C SER A 183 24.36 -13.18 -6.94
N TYR A 184 23.04 -12.94 -6.85
CA TYR A 184 22.33 -12.11 -7.81
C TYR A 184 22.93 -10.71 -7.89
N THR A 185 23.31 -10.32 -9.10
CA THR A 185 23.67 -8.94 -9.40
C THR A 185 22.62 -8.29 -10.31
N PRO A 186 22.20 -7.03 -10.03
CA PRO A 186 21.31 -6.31 -10.92
C PRO A 186 21.93 -6.20 -12.32
N LYS A 187 21.34 -6.91 -13.29
CA LYS A 187 21.63 -7.06 -14.75
C LYS A 187 21.68 -8.52 -15.22
N GLU A 188 21.79 -9.47 -14.30
CA GLU A 188 21.72 -10.90 -14.61
C GLU A 188 20.28 -11.34 -14.92
N ALA A 189 20.15 -12.61 -15.33
CA ALA A 189 18.85 -13.23 -15.57
C ALA A 189 18.06 -13.36 -14.26
N PHE A 190 17.37 -12.28 -13.88
CA PHE A 190 16.68 -12.13 -12.60
C PHE A 190 15.85 -13.35 -12.19
N ARG A 191 15.10 -13.96 -13.13
CA ARG A 191 14.27 -15.14 -12.85
C ARG A 191 15.07 -16.39 -12.43
N ASP A 192 16.33 -16.51 -12.83
CA ASP A 192 17.18 -17.67 -12.54
C ASP A 192 17.69 -17.65 -11.09
N HIS A 193 17.64 -16.48 -10.46
CA HIS A 193 18.09 -16.23 -9.09
C HIS A 193 16.95 -16.19 -8.08
N ILE A 194 15.68 -16.17 -8.51
CA ILE A 194 14.53 -16.17 -7.59
C ILE A 194 14.48 -17.51 -6.87
N GLN A 195 14.59 -17.46 -5.54
CA GLN A 195 14.48 -18.62 -4.67
C GLN A 195 13.04 -18.83 -4.21
N TYR A 196 12.37 -17.76 -3.78
CA TYR A 196 11.00 -17.79 -3.31
C TYR A 196 10.40 -16.38 -3.32
N ILE A 197 9.09 -16.29 -3.07
CA ILE A 197 8.43 -15.03 -2.73
C ILE A 197 8.00 -15.04 -1.27
N GLU A 198 8.01 -13.87 -0.65
CA GLU A 198 7.43 -13.63 0.67
C GLU A 198 6.43 -12.49 0.57
N GLY A 199 5.38 -12.46 1.39
CA GLY A 199 4.40 -11.39 1.31
C GLY A 199 3.37 -11.41 2.43
N ASP A 200 2.37 -10.53 2.28
CA ASP A 200 1.32 -10.34 3.27
C ASP A 200 -0.09 -10.39 2.68
N ILE A 201 -1.01 -11.00 3.43
CA ILE A 201 -2.45 -11.00 3.16
C ILE A 201 -3.16 -10.36 4.35
N TYR A 202 -3.93 -9.31 4.06
CA TYR A 202 -4.73 -8.58 5.05
C TYR A 202 -6.16 -9.08 5.13
N TYR A 203 -6.78 -8.81 6.27
CA TYR A 203 -8.18 -9.09 6.55
C TYR A 203 -8.96 -7.79 6.56
N THR A 204 -10.11 -7.80 5.91
CA THR A 204 -11.00 -6.63 5.89
C THR A 204 -11.86 -6.54 7.14
N ASN A 205 -12.11 -7.68 7.80
CA ASN A 205 -12.81 -7.72 9.08
C ASN A 205 -11.82 -7.91 10.26
N PRO A 206 -11.64 -6.91 11.14
CA PRO A 206 -10.74 -7.02 12.28
C PRO A 206 -11.20 -8.03 13.35
N PHE A 207 -12.46 -8.47 13.32
CA PHE A 207 -13.05 -9.44 14.25
C PHE A 207 -13.31 -10.80 13.59
N ASP A 208 -12.58 -11.11 12.52
CA ASP A 208 -12.74 -12.37 11.81
C ASP A 208 -12.35 -13.57 12.70
N GLU A 209 -13.27 -14.54 12.82
CA GLU A 209 -13.13 -15.71 13.71
C GLU A 209 -11.95 -16.62 13.37
N TYR A 210 -11.41 -16.52 12.14
CA TYR A 210 -10.20 -17.25 11.74
C TYR A 210 -8.99 -16.99 12.67
N PHE A 211 -8.99 -15.86 13.39
CA PHE A 211 -7.95 -15.51 14.38
C PHE A 211 -8.33 -15.71 15.83
N THR A 212 -9.61 -15.97 16.13
CA THR A 212 -10.02 -16.29 17.50
C THR A 212 -9.75 -17.75 17.85
N GLU A 213 -9.42 -18.55 16.83
CA GLU A 213 -9.00 -19.95 16.94
C GLU A 213 -7.49 -20.04 17.22
N ASP A 214 -7.10 -21.12 17.91
CA ASP A 214 -5.83 -21.29 18.65
C ASP A 214 -4.58 -20.95 17.83
N LYS A 215 -3.61 -20.22 18.40
CA LYS A 215 -2.37 -19.84 17.69
C LYS A 215 -1.54 -21.06 17.26
N ASP A 216 -1.71 -22.18 17.95
CA ASP A 216 -1.06 -23.45 17.61
C ASP A 216 -1.65 -24.10 16.33
N SER A 217 -2.86 -23.72 15.88
CA SER A 217 -3.48 -24.22 14.64
C SER A 217 -3.08 -23.41 13.39
N ILE A 218 -2.49 -22.22 13.58
CA ILE A 218 -2.02 -21.32 12.52
C ILE A 218 -0.78 -21.86 11.79
N HIS A 219 -0.15 -22.91 12.31
CA HIS A 219 0.91 -23.66 11.64
C HIS A 219 0.41 -24.71 10.64
N SER A 220 -0.90 -24.80 10.40
CA SER A 220 -1.45 -25.64 9.33
C SER A 220 -1.09 -25.08 7.95
N SER A 221 -0.67 -25.97 7.03
CA SER A 221 -0.14 -25.57 5.73
C SER A 221 -1.20 -24.88 4.87
N PHE A 222 -0.89 -23.68 4.38
CA PHE A 222 -1.62 -23.00 3.31
C PHE A 222 -1.08 -23.45 1.94
N PHE A 223 -1.85 -23.26 0.86
CA PHE A 223 -1.27 -23.20 -0.48
C PHE A 223 -2.09 -22.28 -1.39
N ALA A 224 -1.41 -21.51 -2.22
CA ALA A 224 -2.03 -20.89 -3.37
C ALA A 224 -1.97 -21.86 -4.56
N VAL A 225 -3.07 -21.98 -5.30
CA VAL A 225 -3.07 -22.61 -6.60
C VAL A 225 -2.99 -21.50 -7.63
N LEU A 226 -1.86 -21.39 -8.33
CA LEU A 226 -1.70 -20.36 -9.34
C LEU A 226 -2.36 -20.82 -10.65
N ASN A 227 -3.32 -20.04 -11.13
CA ASN A 227 -3.83 -20.13 -12.50
C ASN A 227 -4.31 -21.54 -12.95
N GLY A 228 -4.79 -22.37 -12.01
CA GLY A 228 -5.42 -23.68 -12.28
C GLY A 228 -4.54 -24.78 -12.91
N LYS A 229 -3.26 -24.53 -13.16
CA LYS A 229 -2.33 -25.50 -13.79
C LYS A 229 -0.94 -25.55 -13.14
N ASP A 230 -0.43 -24.41 -12.70
CA ASP A 230 0.89 -24.28 -12.08
C ASP A 230 0.72 -24.05 -10.58
N THR A 231 1.12 -25.00 -9.73
CA THR A 231 0.98 -24.82 -8.27
C THR A 231 2.24 -24.20 -7.67
N LEU A 232 2.09 -23.05 -7.00
CA LEU A 232 3.09 -22.50 -6.09
C LEU A 232 2.58 -22.60 -4.66
N LYS A 233 3.06 -23.60 -3.93
CA LYS A 233 2.71 -23.75 -2.52
C LYS A 233 3.23 -22.56 -1.71
N LEU A 234 2.34 -21.95 -0.91
CA LEU A 234 2.63 -20.84 -0.01
C LEU A 234 2.43 -21.28 1.43
N ASN A 235 3.43 -21.20 2.27
CA ASN A 235 3.32 -21.51 3.69
C ASN A 235 3.08 -20.22 4.48
N ILE A 236 2.15 -20.25 5.44
CA ILE A 236 2.02 -19.16 6.41
C ILE A 236 3.20 -19.25 7.37
N THR A 237 3.92 -18.15 7.53
CA THR A 237 5.09 -18.05 8.42
C THR A 237 4.73 -17.38 9.73
N ASP A 238 3.81 -16.42 9.71
CA ASP A 238 3.39 -15.69 10.90
C ASP A 238 1.99 -15.08 10.75
N THR A 239 1.38 -14.74 11.88
CA THR A 239 0.13 -13.99 11.99
C THR A 239 0.26 -12.88 13.01
N ILE A 240 0.40 -11.66 12.51
CA ILE A 240 0.59 -10.48 13.34
C ILE A 240 -0.41 -9.41 12.87
N MET A 241 -1.16 -8.83 13.80
CA MET A 241 -1.89 -7.56 13.57
C MET A 241 -2.80 -7.59 12.32
N GLN A 242 -3.66 -8.61 12.20
CA GLN A 242 -4.61 -8.79 11.07
C GLN A 242 -3.91 -8.94 9.71
N CYS A 243 -2.73 -9.56 9.73
CA CYS A 243 -1.90 -9.83 8.57
C CYS A 243 -1.38 -11.27 8.66
N LEU A 244 -1.52 -12.03 7.57
CA LEU A 244 -0.87 -13.31 7.35
C LEU A 244 0.42 -13.06 6.57
N PHE A 245 1.54 -13.46 7.14
CA PHE A 245 2.80 -13.50 6.42
C PHE A 245 2.93 -14.87 5.76
N PHE A 246 3.39 -14.89 4.51
CA PHE A 246 3.58 -16.12 3.78
C PHE A 246 4.93 -16.15 3.05
N GLU A 247 5.41 -17.36 2.79
CA GLU A 247 6.55 -17.64 1.93
C GLU A 247 6.19 -18.76 0.95
N SER A 248 6.58 -18.65 -0.31
CA SER A 248 6.46 -19.76 -1.25
C SER A 248 7.52 -20.83 -0.99
N MET A 249 7.19 -22.10 -1.20
CA MET A 249 8.22 -23.12 -1.35
C MET A 249 9.16 -22.77 -2.51
N ASN A 250 10.45 -23.06 -2.34
CA ASN A 250 11.41 -22.91 -3.42
C ASN A 250 11.03 -23.79 -4.61
N ASN A 251 10.80 -23.17 -5.77
CA ASN A 251 10.42 -23.84 -7.00
C ASN A 251 11.17 -23.24 -8.20
N PRO A 252 12.44 -23.66 -8.44
CA PRO A 252 13.24 -23.10 -9.51
C PRO A 252 12.67 -23.35 -10.91
N ILE A 253 11.91 -24.44 -11.09
CA ILE A 253 11.28 -24.77 -12.38
C ILE A 253 10.19 -23.74 -12.70
N PHE A 254 9.35 -23.41 -11.73
CA PHE A 254 8.34 -22.37 -11.87
C PHE A 254 8.97 -21.00 -12.14
N PHE A 255 9.96 -20.58 -11.36
CA PHE A 255 10.55 -19.25 -11.56
C PHE A 255 11.29 -19.13 -12.90
N LYS A 256 11.96 -20.20 -13.36
CA LYS A 256 12.58 -20.24 -14.70
C LYS A 256 11.57 -20.22 -15.85
N SER A 257 10.31 -20.61 -15.61
CA SER A 257 9.25 -20.53 -16.62
C SER A 257 8.69 -19.11 -16.80
N LEU A 258 8.91 -18.22 -15.82
CA LEU A 258 8.54 -16.81 -15.93
C LEU A 258 9.30 -16.15 -17.09
N PRO A 259 8.74 -15.12 -17.75
CA PRO A 259 9.41 -14.45 -18.85
C PRO A 259 10.71 -13.79 -18.41
N GLN A 260 11.69 -13.73 -19.32
CA GLN A 260 12.97 -13.06 -19.05
C GLN A 260 12.80 -11.55 -18.79
N GLN A 261 11.87 -10.92 -19.50
CA GLN A 261 11.49 -9.53 -19.30
C GLN A 261 10.32 -9.46 -18.32
N GLU A 262 10.46 -8.61 -17.30
CA GLU A 262 9.42 -8.32 -16.31
C GLU A 262 8.76 -9.57 -15.68
N PRO A 263 9.51 -10.57 -15.19
CA PRO A 263 8.93 -11.76 -14.56
C PRO A 263 8.06 -11.42 -13.35
N TRP A 264 8.39 -10.34 -12.63
CA TRP A 264 7.57 -9.80 -11.54
C TRP A 264 6.17 -9.41 -11.99
N TYR A 265 6.01 -8.86 -13.21
CA TYR A 265 4.72 -8.45 -13.75
C TYR A 265 3.87 -9.67 -14.13
N LYS A 266 4.49 -10.69 -14.71
CA LYS A 266 3.81 -11.96 -14.97
C LYS A 266 3.37 -12.61 -13.66
N LEU A 267 4.23 -12.64 -12.66
CA LEU A 267 3.92 -13.19 -11.34
C LEU A 267 2.79 -12.44 -10.65
N TYR A 268 2.76 -11.11 -10.76
CA TYR A 268 1.64 -10.31 -10.27
C TYR A 268 0.32 -10.76 -10.89
N ASN A 269 0.26 -10.88 -12.22
CA ASN A 269 -0.98 -11.28 -12.88
C ASN A 269 -1.38 -12.71 -12.47
N LEU A 270 -0.39 -13.61 -12.32
CA LEU A 270 -0.66 -14.95 -11.82
C LEU A 270 -1.28 -14.92 -10.42
N LEU A 271 -0.69 -14.20 -9.46
CA LEU A 271 -1.18 -14.11 -8.08
C LEU A 271 -2.56 -13.44 -8.01
N ARG A 272 -2.78 -12.38 -8.78
CA ARG A 272 -4.07 -11.70 -8.90
C ARG A 272 -5.15 -12.64 -9.43
N ASP A 273 -4.83 -13.45 -10.43
CA ASP A 273 -5.76 -14.38 -11.08
C ASP A 273 -5.81 -15.74 -10.34
N SER A 274 -5.17 -15.86 -9.16
CA SER A 274 -5.07 -17.11 -8.42
C SER A 274 -6.26 -17.39 -7.51
N THR A 275 -6.41 -18.67 -7.19
CA THR A 275 -7.32 -19.12 -6.15
C THR A 275 -6.50 -19.62 -4.96
N PHE A 276 -6.87 -19.18 -3.76
CA PHE A 276 -6.16 -19.50 -2.53
C PHE A 276 -6.96 -20.51 -1.71
N TYR A 277 -6.28 -21.52 -1.14
CA TYR A 277 -6.92 -22.58 -0.37
C TYR A 277 -6.40 -22.56 1.07
N PHE A 278 -7.27 -22.20 2.00
CA PHE A 278 -6.97 -22.19 3.43
C PHE A 278 -7.52 -23.46 4.07
N GLN A 279 -6.66 -24.17 4.81
CA GLN A 279 -7.09 -25.31 5.60
C GLN A 279 -7.79 -24.81 6.87
N ASN A 280 -8.94 -25.38 7.20
CA ASN A 280 -9.58 -25.14 8.49
C ASN A 280 -9.14 -26.19 9.54
N GLU A 281 -9.55 -26.01 10.79
CA GLU A 281 -9.22 -26.93 11.91
C GLU A 281 -9.62 -28.39 11.66
N LYS A 282 -10.63 -28.62 10.80
CA LYS A 282 -11.12 -29.97 10.44
C LYS A 282 -10.31 -30.58 9.29
N GLY A 283 -9.23 -29.94 8.87
CA GLY A 283 -8.36 -30.38 7.77
C GLY A 283 -8.94 -30.15 6.38
N LYS A 284 -10.10 -29.49 6.25
CA LYS A 284 -10.75 -29.22 4.97
C LYS A 284 -10.23 -27.92 4.37
N TYR A 285 -9.89 -27.96 3.08
CA TYR A 285 -9.54 -26.77 2.33
C TYR A 285 -10.77 -25.98 1.92
N ILE A 286 -10.75 -24.69 2.21
CA ILE A 286 -11.75 -23.71 1.81
C ILE A 286 -11.11 -22.77 0.79
N LYS A 287 -11.82 -22.61 -0.32
CA LYS A 287 -11.41 -21.77 -1.43
C LYS A 287 -11.72 -20.30 -1.15
N TYR A 288 -10.77 -19.42 -1.44
CA TYR A 288 -10.93 -17.98 -1.40
C TYR A 288 -10.33 -17.31 -2.64
N SER A 289 -11.08 -16.31 -3.07
CA SER A 289 -10.71 -15.30 -4.05
C SER A 289 -10.05 -14.14 -3.31
N ILE A 290 -8.77 -13.86 -3.59
CA ILE A 290 -8.02 -12.79 -2.90
C ILE A 290 -7.64 -11.72 -3.91
N PRO A 291 -8.33 -10.56 -3.95
CA PRO A 291 -7.94 -9.46 -4.80
C PRO A 291 -6.60 -8.87 -4.35
N PHE A 292 -5.85 -8.32 -5.30
CA PHE A 292 -4.66 -7.54 -5.00
C PHE A 292 -5.07 -6.12 -4.58
N GLY A 293 -4.64 -5.66 -3.41
CA GLY A 293 -5.15 -4.41 -2.84
C GLY A 293 -4.43 -3.13 -3.30
N ASP A 294 -3.39 -3.26 -4.13
CA ASP A 294 -2.61 -2.16 -4.72
C ASP A 294 -1.97 -1.23 -3.67
N THR A 295 -1.85 -1.67 -2.40
CA THR A 295 -1.04 -0.98 -1.39
C THR A 295 0.40 -1.00 -1.80
N TYR A 296 1.00 0.18 -1.91
CA TYR A 296 2.43 0.33 -2.07
C TYR A 296 2.95 -0.42 -3.30
N TRP A 297 3.08 0.36 -4.35
CA TRP A 297 3.74 0.18 -5.64
C TRP A 297 5.14 -0.47 -5.60
N LEU A 298 5.40 -1.50 -4.80
CA LEU A 298 6.72 -1.99 -4.42
C LEU A 298 6.66 -3.52 -4.39
N PHE A 299 7.14 -4.17 -5.45
CA PHE A 299 7.70 -5.50 -5.29
C PHE A 299 9.16 -5.32 -4.88
N GLY A 300 9.47 -5.58 -3.61
CA GLY A 300 10.84 -5.54 -3.13
C GLY A 300 11.63 -6.69 -3.74
N VAL A 301 12.84 -6.44 -4.22
CA VAL A 301 13.80 -7.49 -4.53
C VAL A 301 14.80 -7.54 -3.38
N LYS A 302 14.81 -8.67 -2.66
CA LYS A 302 15.63 -8.85 -1.46
C LYS A 302 16.63 -9.98 -1.67
N ASP A 303 17.81 -9.87 -1.08
CA ASP A 303 18.68 -11.03 -0.96
C ASP A 303 18.17 -12.00 0.12
N SER A 304 18.69 -13.23 0.14
CA SER A 304 18.31 -14.24 1.13
C SER A 304 18.78 -13.93 2.57
N LEU A 305 19.48 -12.80 2.79
CA LEU A 305 19.81 -12.27 4.11
C LEU A 305 18.79 -11.21 4.58
N GLY A 306 17.81 -10.88 3.73
CA GLY A 306 16.76 -9.91 4.02
C GLY A 306 17.10 -8.47 3.65
N HIS A 307 18.24 -8.22 3.00
CA HIS A 307 18.59 -6.87 2.55
C HIS A 307 17.76 -6.50 1.31
N ASN A 308 17.11 -5.33 1.35
CA ASN A 308 16.45 -4.80 0.17
C ASN A 308 17.49 -4.34 -0.85
N LEU A 309 17.46 -4.91 -2.05
CA LEU A 309 18.36 -4.56 -3.15
C LEU A 309 17.82 -3.39 -3.96
N TYR A 310 16.54 -3.46 -4.33
CA TYR A 310 15.80 -2.40 -5.00
C TYR A 310 14.31 -2.73 -5.03
N ASP A 311 13.49 -1.72 -5.32
CA ASP A 311 12.06 -1.89 -5.44
C ASP A 311 11.56 -1.76 -6.90
N LEU A 312 10.52 -2.51 -7.21
CA LEU A 312 9.85 -2.52 -8.51
C LEU A 312 8.46 -1.90 -8.39
N TYR A 313 8.13 -1.00 -9.32
CA TYR A 313 6.90 -0.23 -9.25
C TYR A 313 5.92 -0.52 -10.38
N LYS A 314 4.63 -0.62 -10.03
CA LYS A 314 3.54 -0.87 -10.98
C LYS A 314 2.37 0.10 -10.79
N ARG A 315 2.27 1.16 -11.59
CA ARG A 315 1.20 2.17 -11.45
C ARG A 315 -0.14 1.75 -12.06
N GLY A 316 -1.22 2.19 -11.42
CA GLY A 316 -2.54 2.37 -12.03
C GLY A 316 -3.29 1.09 -12.36
N VAL A 317 -3.06 0.01 -11.61
CA VAL A 317 -3.78 -1.24 -11.87
C VAL A 317 -5.19 -1.12 -11.34
N LYS A 318 -6.14 -1.41 -12.22
CA LYS A 318 -7.56 -1.47 -11.90
C LYS A 318 -7.91 -2.89 -11.51
N GLU A 319 -8.17 -3.09 -10.23
CA GLU A 319 -8.63 -4.37 -9.72
C GLU A 319 -10.17 -4.38 -9.61
N ASN A 320 -10.76 -5.52 -9.96
CA ASN A 320 -12.19 -5.77 -9.91
C ASN A 320 -12.45 -6.95 -8.95
N LEU A 321 -13.24 -6.74 -7.91
CA LEU A 321 -13.71 -7.76 -6.96
C LEU A 321 -14.52 -8.86 -7.63
N LYS A 322 -15.26 -8.56 -8.70
CA LYS A 322 -16.16 -9.50 -9.39
C LYS A 322 -15.46 -10.31 -10.48
N ASN A 323 -14.26 -9.91 -10.90
CA ASN A 323 -13.47 -10.67 -11.88
C ASN A 323 -12.76 -11.88 -11.27
N ILE A 324 -12.98 -12.17 -9.99
CA ILE A 324 -12.42 -13.35 -9.35
C ILE A 324 -13.32 -14.56 -9.67
N GLU A 325 -13.43 -14.87 -10.97
CA GLU A 325 -14.15 -16.04 -11.45
C GLU A 325 -13.57 -17.29 -10.77
N SER A 326 -14.47 -18.14 -10.28
CA SER A 326 -14.12 -19.37 -9.63
C SER A 326 -13.47 -20.32 -10.64
N PHE A 327 -12.14 -20.44 -10.63
CA PHE A 327 -11.48 -21.52 -11.37
C PHE A 327 -11.87 -22.87 -10.75
N ASP A 328 -12.59 -23.70 -11.50
CA ASP A 328 -13.12 -24.99 -11.06
C ASP A 328 -12.06 -25.94 -10.49
N GLU A 329 -12.54 -26.91 -9.71
CA GLU A 329 -11.79 -27.86 -8.88
C GLU A 329 -10.48 -28.36 -9.51
N TRP A 330 -9.42 -28.32 -8.69
CA TRP A 330 -8.23 -29.11 -8.95
C TRP A 330 -8.61 -30.59 -8.77
N ASP A 331 -8.82 -31.30 -9.88
CA ASP A 331 -8.95 -32.75 -9.88
C ASP A 331 -7.55 -33.32 -9.66
N SER A 332 -7.17 -33.48 -8.39
CA SER A 332 -5.95 -34.15 -7.99
C SER A 332 -6.12 -35.66 -8.16
N ASN A 333 -6.06 -36.14 -9.40
CA ASN A 333 -5.81 -37.54 -9.69
C ASN A 333 -4.36 -37.75 -10.09
#